data_AF-A0A6B3NBA8-F1
#
_entry.id   AF-A0A6B3NBA8-F1
#
_cell.length_a   1.000
_cell.length_b   1.000
_cell.length_c   1.000
_cell.angle_alpha   90.00
_cell.angle_beta   90.00
_cell.angle_gamma   90.00
#
_symmetry.space_group_name_H-M   'P 1'
#
loop_
_entity.id
_entity.type
_entity.pdbx_description
1 polymer ?
#
loop_
_entity_poly.entity_id
_entity_poly.type
_entity_poly.pdbx_seq_one_letter_code
_entity_poly.pdbx_strand_id
1 'polypeptide(L)' 'MDFLNYFTSPVHFKTGEPLNWLSLPVVDKLWNNQRADKGGFIQEATGWKPSILQPFVYLRALTNFLTL' A
#
# COMPACT_ATOMS: atom_id res chain seq x y z
N MET A 1 -26.01 6.35 23.62
CA MET A 1 -25.70 6.10 22.20
C MET A 1 -24.23 5.75 22.09
N ASP A 2 -23.88 4.70 21.36
CA ASP A 2 -22.51 4.20 21.24
C ASP A 2 -21.85 4.73 19.96
N PHE A 3 -20.59 5.14 20.05
CA PHE A 3 -19.77 5.62 18.94
C PHE A 3 -19.67 4.60 17.80
N LEU A 4 -19.64 3.31 18.14
CA LEU A 4 -19.57 2.19 17.18
C LEU A 4 -20.85 2.03 16.35
N ASN A 5 -21.97 2.63 16.74
CA ASN A 5 -23.21 2.57 15.97
C ASN A 5 -23.21 3.53 14.75
N TYR A 6 -22.31 4.52 14.74
CA TYR A 6 -22.19 5.52 13.67
C TYR A 6 -20.94 5.33 12.82
N PHE A 7 -19.86 4.80 13.40
CA PHE A 7 -18.60 4.56 12.71
C PHE A 7 -18.39 3.06 12.50
N THR A 8 -18.53 2.63 11.24
CA THR A 8 -18.25 1.25 10.83
C THR A 8 -16.78 1.08 10.43
N SER A 9 -16.27 -0.14 10.57
CA SER A 9 -14.94 -0.47 10.04
C SER A 9 -14.96 -0.39 8.51
N PRO A 10 -13.94 0.21 7.87
CA PRO A 10 -13.91 0.32 6.42
C PRO A 10 -13.74 -1.05 5.77
N VAL A 11 -14.44 -1.22 4.66
CA VAL A 11 -14.44 -2.43 3.85
C VAL A 11 -14.02 -2.11 2.42
N HIS A 12 -13.50 -3.11 1.72
CA HIS A 12 -13.14 -2.99 0.32
C HIS A 12 -14.41 -2.79 -0.54
N PHE A 13 -14.45 -1.72 -1.34
CA PHE A 13 -15.67 -1.28 -2.01
C PHE A 13 -16.26 -2.28 -3.02
N LYS A 14 -15.46 -3.20 -3.57
CA LYS A 14 -15.94 -4.24 -4.50
C LYS A 14 -16.32 -5.55 -3.83
N THR A 15 -15.58 -5.96 -2.79
CA THR A 15 -15.73 -7.30 -2.18
C THR A 15 -16.49 -7.27 -0.86
N GLY A 16 -16.62 -6.10 -0.21
CA GLY A 16 -17.24 -5.97 1.11
C GLY A 16 -16.38 -6.54 2.25
N GLU A 17 -15.17 -7.02 1.94
CA GLU A 17 -14.27 -7.61 2.92
C GLU A 17 -13.62 -6.53 3.80
N PRO A 18 -13.32 -6.81 5.08
CA PRO A 18 -12.56 -5.91 5.93
C PRO A 18 -11.21 -5.53 5.30
N LEU A 19 -10.84 -4.25 5.39
CA LEU A 19 -9.57 -3.79 4.84
C LEU A 19 -8.39 -4.36 5.64
N ASN A 20 -7.43 -5.00 4.96
CA ASN A 20 -6.16 -5.40 5.57
C ASN A 20 -5.15 -4.25 5.53
N TRP A 21 -5.12 -3.46 6.60
CA TRP A 21 -4.22 -2.30 6.75
C TRP A 21 -2.71 -2.63 6.70
N LEU A 22 -2.35 -3.90 6.89
CA LEU A 22 -0.94 -4.30 6.89
C LEU A 22 -0.45 -4.78 5.53
N SER A 23 -1.35 -4.96 4.56
CA SER A 23 -1.03 -5.42 3.21
C SER A 23 -1.21 -4.27 2.22
N LEU A 24 -0.10 -3.65 1.83
CA LEU A 24 -0.13 -2.56 0.88
C LEU A 24 -0.06 -3.08 -0.56
N PRO A 25 -0.94 -2.62 -1.46
CA PRO A 25 -0.80 -2.91 -2.88
C PRO A 25 0.47 -2.27 -3.42
N VAL A 26 1.21 -3.03 -4.21
CA VAL A 26 2.46 -2.60 -4.82
C VAL A 26 2.16 -2.17 -6.25
N VAL A 27 2.58 -0.95 -6.59
CA VAL A 27 2.54 -0.44 -7.96
C VAL A 27 3.94 0.01 -8.31
N ASP A 28 4.60 -0.71 -9.22
CA ASP A 28 5.91 -0.33 -9.71
C ASP A 28 5.83 0.97 -10.53
N LYS A 29 6.88 1.79 -10.44
CA LYS A 29 7.05 2.97 -11.28
C LYS A 29 7.47 2.49 -12.68
N LEU A 30 6.48 2.19 -13.53
CA LEU A 30 6.77 1.79 -14.90
C LEU A 30 7.43 2.93 -15.67
N TRP A 31 8.31 2.57 -16.60
CA TRP A 31 9.04 3.52 -17.45
C TRP A 31 8.18 4.27 -18.48
N ASN A 32 6.88 3.98 -18.57
CA ASN A 32 5.99 4.58 -19.56
C ASN A 32 5.34 5.87 -19.06
N ASN A 33 5.07 6.80 -19.98
CA ASN A 33 4.48 8.11 -19.67
C ASN A 33 3.08 8.05 -19.03
N GLN A 34 2.44 6.88 -19.00
CA GLN A 34 1.12 6.70 -18.39
C GLN A 34 1.17 6.37 -16.90
N ARG A 35 2.33 5.94 -16.38
CA ARG A 35 2.50 5.49 -14.98
C ARG A 35 3.79 5.95 -14.31
N ALA A 36 4.55 6.83 -14.96
CA ALA A 36 5.81 7.35 -14.44
C ALA A 36 5.67 8.13 -13.11
N ASP A 37 4.46 8.56 -12.73
CA ASP A 37 4.21 9.52 -11.64
C ASP A 37 3.46 8.93 -10.41
N LYS A 38 2.89 7.72 -10.46
CA LYS A 38 1.87 7.29 -9.46
C LYS A 38 2.28 6.24 -8.43
N GLY A 39 3.51 5.74 -8.43
CA GLY A 39 3.93 4.65 -7.52
C GLY A 39 5.34 4.77 -6.93
N GLY A 40 6.10 5.80 -7.32
CA GLY A 40 7.53 5.89 -7.03
C GLY A 40 7.91 6.28 -5.61
N PHE A 41 7.00 6.85 -4.80
CA PHE A 41 7.39 7.50 -3.55
C PHE A 41 8.01 6.54 -2.52
N ILE A 42 7.56 5.27 -2.46
CA ILE A 42 8.16 4.27 -1.56
C ILE A 42 9.59 3.97 -2.02
N GLN A 43 9.79 3.75 -3.32
CA GLN A 43 11.12 3.50 -3.88
C GLN A 43 12.06 4.70 -3.71
N GLU A 44 11.56 5.91 -3.91
CA GLU A 44 12.31 7.16 -3.72
C GLU A 44 12.70 7.39 -2.26
N ALA A 45 11.79 7.10 -1.32
CA ALA A 45 12.04 7.32 0.11
C ALA A 45 12.88 6.21 0.77
N THR A 46 12.83 4.97 0.26
CA THR A 46 13.41 3.80 0.95
C THR A 46 14.49 3.07 0.15
N GLY A 47 14.63 3.35 -1.15
CA GLY A 47 15.47 2.56 -2.06
C GLY A 47 14.93 1.16 -2.34
N TRP A 48 13.85 0.73 -1.69
CA TRP A 48 13.23 -0.57 -1.90
C TRP A 48 12.55 -0.63 -3.27
N LYS A 49 12.74 -1.74 -3.99
CA LYS A 49 12.07 -2.01 -5.26
C LYS A 49 11.31 -3.33 -5.18
N PRO A 50 10.05 -3.38 -5.64
CA PRO A 50 9.29 -4.63 -5.65
C PRO A 50 9.82 -5.63 -6.68
N SER A 51 9.60 -6.91 -6.40
CA SER A 51 9.72 -7.95 -7.43
C SER A 51 8.58 -7.84 -8.45
N ILE A 52 8.83 -8.26 -9.70
CA ILE A 52 7.88 -8.20 -10.82
C ILE A 52 6.56 -8.92 -10.48
N LEU A 53 6.62 -9.99 -9.68
CA LEU A 53 5.47 -10.80 -9.28
C LEU A 53 5.00 -10.53 -7.85
N GLN A 54 5.37 -9.39 -7.26
CA GLN A 54 4.98 -9.03 -5.90
C GLN A 54 3.81 -8.01 -5.93
N PRO A 55 2.55 -8.47 -5.89
CA PRO A 55 1.38 -7.58 -5.93
C PRO A 55 1.14 -6.83 -4.61
N PHE A 56 1.70 -7.33 -3.50
CA PHE A 56 1.51 -6.77 -2.17
C PHE A 56 2.82 -6.77 -1.37
N VAL A 57 2.94 -5.84 -0.43
CA VAL A 57 4.02 -5.80 0.55
C VAL A 57 3.45 -5.67 1.96
N TYR A 58 4.04 -6.40 2.90
CA TYR A 58 3.72 -6.24 4.31
C TYR A 58 4.29 -4.93 4.83
N LEU A 59 3.47 -4.07 5.44
CA LEU A 59 3.86 -2.71 5.82
C LEU A 59 5.14 -2.66 6.68
N ARG A 60 5.29 -3.56 7.67
CA ARG A 60 6.50 -3.61 8.52
C ARG A 60 7.77 -4.01 7.76
N ALA A 61 7.68 -4.59 6.57
CA ALA A 61 8.86 -4.81 5.76
C ALA A 61 9.50 -3.49 5.31
N LEU A 62 8.71 -2.41 5.18
CA LEU A 62 9.19 -1.10 4.72
C LEU A 62 9.85 -0.27 5.83
N THR A 63 9.50 -0.50 7.10
CA THR A 63 10.07 0.27 8.24
C THR A 63 11.55 0.00 8.46
N ASN A 64 12.06 -1.13 7.99
CA ASN A 64 13.48 -1.48 8.10
C ASN A 64 14.38 -0.57 7.25
N PHE A 65 13.82 0.11 6.24
CA PHE A 65 14.59 0.98 5.34
C PHE A 65 14.66 2.45 5.80
N LEU A 66 13.92 2.84 6.84
CA LEU A 66 13.77 4.23 7.29
C LEU A 66 14.66 4.57 8.51
N THR A 67 15.62 3.73 8.87
CA THR A 67 16.49 3.91 10.06
C THR A 67 17.89 4.45 9.75
N LEU A 68 18.06 5.15 8.62
CA LEU A 68 19.29 5.87 8.26
C LEU A 68 19.22 7.35 8.65
#